data_AF-A0A1F5YAS7-F1
#
_entry.id   AF-A0A1F5YAS7-F1
#
_cell.length_a   1.000
_cell.length_b   1.000
_cell.length_c   1.000
_cell.angle_alpha   90.00
_cell.angle_beta   90.00
_cell.angle_gamma   90.00
#
_symmetry.space_group_name_H-M   'P 1'
#
loop_
_entity.id
_entity.type
_entity.pdbx_description
1 polymer ?
#
loop_
_entity_poly.entity_id
_entity_poly.type
_entity_poly.pdbx_seq_one_letter_code
_entity_poly.pdbx_strand_id
1 'polypeptide(L)'
;MTFLDHLEELRWRILWSLVVILVGTAVGFILIQNFGVIDFLVSPVSRHLEDERLVYLSPTEPFFVTFKVAFFLGLILALPFLFYHFWAFVTPALLRKEKRIFFPAILSSLILFCLGVVMAFTIVLPLGLDFLLGFQTSSLRPMITIGEYLTFATHIS
;
A
#
# COMPACT_ATOMS: atom_id res chain seq x y z
N MET A 1 11.73 -9.09 -33.71
CA MET A 1 11.27 -9.99 -32.63
C MET A 1 9.93 -10.49 -33.07
N THR A 2 9.75 -11.80 -33.16
CA THR A 2 8.47 -12.41 -33.52
C THR A 2 7.47 -12.17 -32.38
N PHE A 3 6.17 -12.02 -32.66
CA PHE A 3 5.14 -11.79 -31.62
C PHE A 3 5.19 -12.82 -30.48
N LEU A 4 5.63 -14.05 -30.80
CA LEU A 4 5.83 -15.13 -29.83
C LEU A 4 6.95 -14.84 -28.83
N ASP A 5 8.06 -14.21 -29.24
CA ASP A 5 9.18 -13.86 -28.34
C ASP A 5 8.75 -12.79 -27.33
N HIS A 6 7.90 -11.85 -27.75
CA HIS A 6 7.40 -10.80 -26.88
C HIS A 6 6.40 -11.33 -25.83
N LEU A 7 5.59 -12.34 -26.19
CA LEU A 7 4.72 -13.05 -25.25
C LEU A 7 5.53 -13.88 -24.24
N GLU A 8 6.64 -14.49 -24.68
CA GLU A 8 7.52 -15.23 -23.79
C GLU A 8 8.22 -14.31 -22.77
N GLU A 9 8.61 -13.12 -23.23
CA GLU A 9 9.16 -12.07 -22.38
C GLU A 9 8.13 -11.58 -21.32
N LEU A 10 6.86 -11.40 -21.70
CA LEU A 10 5.78 -11.06 -20.77
C LEU A 10 5.64 -12.11 -19.66
N ARG A 11 5.60 -13.40 -20.01
CA ARG A 11 5.44 -14.49 -19.03
C ARG A 11 6.55 -14.47 -17.99
N TRP A 12 7.79 -14.31 -18.45
CA TRP A 12 8.94 -14.27 -17.55
C TRP A 12 8.90 -13.05 -16.64
N ARG A 13 8.54 -11.87 -17.18
CA ARG A 13 8.39 -10.64 -16.38
C ARG A 13 7.29 -10.75 -15.34
N ILE A 14 6.15 -11.36 -15.66
CA ILE A 14 5.07 -11.61 -14.70
C ILE A 14 5.56 -12.52 -13.56
N LEU A 15 6.29 -13.59 -13.88
CA LEU A 15 6.87 -14.48 -12.86
C LEU A 15 7.83 -13.74 -11.93
N TRP A 16 8.73 -12.91 -12.48
CA TRP A 16 9.64 -12.10 -11.67
C TRP A 16 8.90 -11.07 -10.82
N SER A 17 7.90 -10.37 -11.37
CA SER A 17 7.05 -9.45 -10.62
C SER A 17 6.36 -10.15 -9.44
N LEU A 18 5.87 -11.37 -9.65
CA LEU A 18 5.24 -12.17 -8.60
C LEU A 18 6.24 -12.58 -7.51
N VAL A 19 7.45 -12.99 -7.89
CA VAL A 19 8.53 -13.30 -6.94
C VAL A 19 8.91 -12.05 -6.13
N VAL A 20 9.04 -10.90 -6.77
CA VAL A 20 9.39 -9.64 -6.08
C VAL A 20 8.28 -9.21 -5.11
N ILE A 21 7.00 -9.39 -5.45
CA ILE A 21 5.89 -9.15 -4.53
C ILE A 21 5.94 -10.10 -3.32
N LEU A 22 6.22 -11.39 -3.56
CA LEU A 22 6.33 -12.38 -2.48
C LEU A 22 7.48 -12.04 -1.53
N VAL A 23 8.66 -11.74 -2.08
CA VAL A 23 9.83 -11.33 -1.29
C VAL A 23 9.55 -10.00 -0.56
N GLY A 24 8.93 -9.04 -1.24
CA GLY A 24 8.51 -7.77 -0.64
C GLY A 24 7.57 -7.98 0.53
N THR A 25 6.59 -8.87 0.39
CA THR A 25 5.63 -9.22 1.45
C THR A 25 6.31 -9.90 2.63
N ALA A 26 7.25 -10.81 2.38
CA ALA A 26 8.04 -11.46 3.44
C ALA A 26 8.88 -10.42 4.22
N VAL A 27 9.52 -9.49 3.51
CA VAL A 27 10.25 -8.36 4.12
C VAL A 27 9.30 -7.45 4.90
N GLY A 28 8.11 -7.16 4.36
CA GLY A 28 7.06 -6.40 5.05
C GLY A 28 6.63 -7.06 6.36
N PHE A 29 6.55 -8.39 6.39
CA PHE A 29 6.24 -9.17 7.59
C PHE A 29 7.33 -9.01 8.67
N ILE A 30 8.60 -9.05 8.27
CA ILE A 30 9.74 -8.82 9.17
C ILE A 30 9.71 -7.39 9.70
N LEU A 31 9.42 -6.39 8.86
CA LEU A 31 9.32 -4.99 9.29
C LEU A 31 8.20 -4.78 10.30
N ILE A 32 7.03 -5.40 10.11
CA ILE A 32 5.93 -5.28 11.08
C ILE A 32 6.34 -5.84 12.44
N GLN A 33 6.98 -7.02 12.47
CA GLN A 33 7.42 -7.62 13.73
C GLN A 33 8.54 -6.83 14.41
N ASN A 34 9.44 -6.22 13.64
CA ASN A 34 10.64 -5.58 14.18
C ASN A 34 10.49 -4.07 14.47
N PHE A 35 9.61 -3.36 13.74
CA PHE A 35 9.42 -1.91 13.82
C PHE A 35 8.04 -1.47 14.34
N GLY A 36 7.12 -2.39 14.63
CA GLY A 36 5.81 -2.03 15.19
C GLY A 36 4.97 -1.16 14.24
N VAL A 37 4.98 -1.47 12.93
CA VAL A 37 4.29 -0.65 11.91
C VAL A 37 2.78 -0.54 12.17
N ILE A 38 2.19 -1.51 12.88
CA ILE A 38 0.79 -1.46 13.31
C ILE A 38 0.55 -0.26 14.22
N ASP A 39 1.44 0.02 15.17
CA ASP A 39 1.29 1.16 16.09
C ASP A 39 1.36 2.50 15.34
N PHE A 40 2.21 2.58 14.30
CA PHE A 40 2.23 3.72 13.41
C PHE A 40 0.92 3.88 12.63
N LEU A 41 0.33 2.77 12.14
CA LEU A 41 -0.97 2.79 11.47
C LEU A 41 -2.12 3.21 12.40
N VAL A 42 -2.03 2.92 13.70
CA VAL A 42 -3.08 3.22 14.70
C VAL A 42 -2.96 4.66 15.25
N SER A 43 -1.78 5.28 15.17
CA SER A 43 -1.51 6.65 15.61
C SER A 43 -2.51 7.75 15.16
N PRO A 44 -3.04 7.76 13.92
CA PRO A 44 -4.02 8.78 13.50
C PRO A 44 -5.38 8.63 14.18
N VAL A 45 -5.77 7.37 14.45
CA VAL A 45 -7.08 7.06 15.05
C VAL A 45 -7.04 7.24 16.56
N SER A 46 -5.91 6.96 17.22
CA SER A 46 -5.80 7.07 18.68
C SER A 46 -6.03 8.49 19.21
N ARG A 47 -5.78 9.53 18.40
CA ARG A 47 -6.12 10.93 18.76
C ARG A 47 -7.62 11.19 18.93
N HIS A 48 -8.46 10.34 18.37
CA HIS A 48 -9.91 10.50 18.36
C HIS A 48 -10.65 9.48 19.24
N LEU A 49 -9.93 8.55 19.87
CA LEU A 49 -10.49 7.59 20.83
C LEU A 49 -10.03 7.92 22.25
N GLU A 50 -10.98 8.04 23.18
CA GLU A 50 -10.70 8.27 24.62
C GLU A 50 -9.92 7.11 25.28
N ASP A 51 -10.04 5.89 24.76
CA ASP A 51 -9.47 4.66 25.37
C ASP A 51 -8.20 4.14 24.64
N GLU A 52 -7.68 4.91 23.68
CA GLU A 52 -6.47 4.66 22.85
C GLU A 52 -6.35 3.28 22.18
N ARG A 53 -7.36 2.41 22.26
CA ARG A 53 -7.27 1.00 21.84
C ARG A 53 -8.39 0.62 20.89
N LEU A 54 -7.99 0.15 19.72
CA LEU A 54 -8.88 -0.52 18.78
C LEU A 54 -9.27 -1.88 19.35
N VAL A 55 -10.56 -2.20 19.25
CA VAL A 55 -11.09 -3.49 19.68
C VAL A 55 -10.99 -4.48 18.51
N TYR A 56 -10.81 -5.76 18.81
CA TYR A 56 -10.98 -6.85 17.84
C TYR A 56 -12.20 -7.67 18.28
N LEU A 57 -13.07 -7.98 17.33
CA LEU A 57 -14.30 -8.76 17.59
C LEU A 57 -14.04 -10.25 17.45
N SER A 58 -13.04 -10.61 16.64
CA SER A 58 -12.70 -12.00 16.32
C SER A 58 -11.21 -12.28 16.60
N PRO A 59 -10.85 -13.47 17.11
CA PRO A 59 -9.44 -13.84 17.34
C PRO A 59 -8.63 -13.96 16.04
N THR A 60 -9.30 -14.12 14.90
CA THR A 60 -8.68 -14.19 13.57
C THR A 60 -8.39 -12.81 12.96
N GLU A 61 -9.01 -11.73 13.45
CA GLU A 61 -8.85 -10.39 12.88
C GLU A 61 -7.41 -9.88 12.92
N PRO A 62 -6.67 -9.95 14.05
CA PRO A 62 -5.29 -9.46 14.10
C PRO A 62 -4.37 -10.17 13.10
N PHE A 63 -4.60 -11.45 12.84
CA PHE A 63 -3.85 -12.22 11.85
C PHE A 63 -4.09 -11.70 10.43
N PHE A 64 -5.37 -11.56 10.03
CA PHE A 64 -5.70 -11.04 8.69
C PHE A 64 -5.27 -9.58 8.50
N VAL A 65 -5.37 -8.77 9.55
CA VAL A 65 -4.88 -7.37 9.54
C VAL A 65 -3.39 -7.34 9.31
N THR A 66 -2.62 -8.10 10.10
CA THR A 66 -1.16 -8.17 9.97
C THR A 66 -0.77 -8.63 8.56
N PHE A 67 -1.44 -9.65 8.03
CA PHE A 67 -1.19 -10.14 6.68
C PHE A 67 -1.49 -9.09 5.60
N LYS A 68 -2.64 -8.40 5.68
CA LYS A 68 -3.00 -7.32 4.75
C LYS A 68 -1.96 -6.21 4.78
N VAL A 69 -1.59 -5.73 5.97
CA VAL A 69 -0.58 -4.67 6.13
C VAL A 69 0.77 -5.12 5.58
N ALA A 70 1.19 -6.36 5.85
CA ALA A 70 2.44 -6.92 5.33
C ALA A 70 2.45 -6.96 3.80
N PHE A 71 1.33 -7.35 3.21
CA PHE A 71 1.16 -7.39 1.75
C PHE A 71 1.23 -5.98 1.14
N PHE A 72 0.52 -5.00 1.70
CA PHE A 72 0.55 -3.63 1.21
C PHE A 72 1.94 -2.98 1.37
N LEU A 73 2.59 -3.14 2.53
CA LEU A 73 3.97 -2.68 2.73
C LEU A 73 4.93 -3.36 1.76
N GLY A 74 4.78 -4.68 1.59
CA GLY A 74 5.57 -5.44 0.65
C GLY A 74 5.38 -4.99 -0.79
N LEU A 75 4.15 -4.62 -1.16
CA LEU A 75 3.84 -4.06 -2.48
C LEU A 75 4.51 -2.69 -2.68
N ILE A 76 4.49 -1.83 -1.65
CA ILE A 76 5.18 -0.52 -1.66
C ILE A 76 6.70 -0.70 -1.80
N LEU A 77 7.28 -1.71 -1.16
CA LEU A 77 8.70 -2.03 -1.29
C LEU A 77 9.03 -2.69 -2.66
N ALA A 78 8.10 -3.47 -3.21
CA ALA A 78 8.23 -4.13 -4.50
C ALA A 78 8.00 -3.18 -5.69
N LEU A 79 7.28 -2.08 -5.50
CA LEU A 79 6.92 -1.08 -6.50
C LEU A 79 8.08 -0.59 -7.38
N PRO A 80 9.28 -0.22 -6.87
CA PRO A 80 10.40 0.18 -7.73
C PRO A 80 10.83 -0.93 -8.71
N PHE A 81 10.80 -2.18 -8.28
CA PHE A 81 11.11 -3.33 -9.13
C PHE A 81 9.97 -3.67 -10.10
N LEU A 82 8.71 -3.55 -9.66
CA LEU A 82 7.54 -3.73 -10.52
C LEU A 82 7.53 -2.71 -11.66
N PHE A 83 7.82 -1.45 -11.36
CA PHE A 83 7.98 -0.41 -12.36
C PHE A 83 9.13 -0.71 -13.32
N TYR A 84 10.25 -1.26 -12.84
CA TYR A 84 11.35 -1.68 -13.71
C TYR A 84 10.95 -2.82 -14.65
N HIS A 85 10.27 -3.86 -14.15
CA HIS A 85 9.81 -4.97 -14.98
C HIS A 85 8.77 -4.53 -16.01
N PHE A 86 7.84 -3.66 -15.62
CA PHE A 86 6.87 -3.02 -16.50
C PHE A 86 7.59 -2.17 -17.56
N TRP A 87 8.57 -1.35 -17.16
CA TRP A 87 9.35 -0.52 -18.06
C TRP A 87 10.07 -1.36 -19.11
N ALA A 88 10.78 -2.39 -18.68
CA ALA A 88 11.57 -3.20 -19.60
C ALA A 88 10.67 -4.05 -20.54
N PHE A 89 9.39 -4.26 -20.21
CA PHE A 89 8.39 -4.80 -21.14
C PHE A 89 7.95 -3.77 -22.19
N VAL A 90 7.73 -2.52 -21.80
CA VAL A 90 7.23 -1.43 -22.67
C VAL A 90 8.34 -0.85 -23.56
N THR A 91 9.58 -0.82 -23.06
CA THR A 91 10.78 -0.29 -23.73
C THR A 91 11.04 -0.82 -25.15
N PRO A 92 10.89 -2.12 -25.48
CA PRO A 92 11.05 -2.61 -26.86
C PRO A 92 10.00 -2.03 -27.84
N ALA A 93 8.87 -1.53 -27.34
CA ALA A 93 7.82 -0.91 -28.15
C ALA A 93 8.03 0.60 -28.41
N LEU A 94 8.99 1.27 -27.75
CA LEU A 94 9.21 2.73 -27.89
C LEU A 94 10.44 3.11 -28.72
N LEU A 95 10.34 4.24 -29.41
CA LEU A 95 11.45 4.84 -30.16
C LEU A 95 12.59 5.29 -29.25
N ARG A 96 13.84 5.17 -29.73
CA ARG A 96 15.07 5.54 -28.99
C ARG A 96 15.07 6.97 -28.43
N LYS A 97 14.36 7.91 -29.08
CA LYS A 97 14.23 9.31 -28.62
C LYS A 97 13.28 9.46 -27.42
N GLU A 98 12.27 8.62 -27.29
CA GLU A 98 11.28 8.68 -26.20
C GLU A 98 11.79 8.06 -24.90
N LYS A 99 12.74 7.11 -24.97
CA LYS A 99 13.39 6.52 -23.78
C LYS A 99 13.99 7.55 -22.83
N ARG A 100 14.46 8.70 -23.33
CA ARG A 100 15.11 9.74 -22.50
C ARG A 100 14.11 10.56 -21.68
N ILE A 101 12.89 10.76 -22.18
CA ILE A 101 11.81 11.48 -21.48
C ILE A 101 11.06 10.53 -20.53
N PHE A 102 11.03 9.25 -20.87
CA PHE A 102 10.38 8.24 -20.03
C PHE A 102 11.07 8.01 -18.68
N PHE A 103 12.39 8.13 -18.62
CA PHE A 103 13.14 7.94 -17.36
C PHE A 103 12.76 8.96 -16.26
N PRO A 104 12.78 10.28 -16.49
CA PRO A 104 12.30 11.24 -15.49
C PRO A 104 10.79 11.11 -15.23
N ALA A 105 9.99 10.68 -16.21
CA ALA A 105 8.57 10.44 -15.99
C ALA A 105 8.30 9.32 -14.96
N ILE A 106 9.07 8.21 -15.01
CA ILE A 106 8.95 7.09 -14.07
C ILE A 106 9.45 7.49 -12.67
N LEU A 107 10.57 8.22 -12.60
CA LEU A 107 11.05 8.70 -11.31
C LEU A 107 10.03 9.65 -10.68
N SER A 108 9.44 10.54 -11.48
CA SER A 108 8.35 11.40 -11.03
C SER A 108 7.12 10.60 -10.60
N SER A 109 6.71 9.55 -11.33
CA SER A 109 5.57 8.73 -10.92
C SER A 109 5.82 7.99 -9.60
N LEU A 110 7.05 7.52 -9.36
CA LEU A 110 7.42 6.89 -8.10
C LEU A 110 7.37 7.89 -6.94
N ILE A 111 7.90 9.10 -7.16
CA ILE A 111 7.86 10.18 -6.16
C ILE A 111 6.42 10.61 -5.87
N LEU A 112 5.61 10.84 -6.91
CA LEU A 112 4.20 11.19 -6.79
C LEU A 112 3.40 10.09 -6.09
N PHE A 113 3.69 8.82 -6.36
CA PHE A 113 3.06 7.69 -5.68
C PHE A 113 3.39 7.68 -4.19
N CYS A 114 4.68 7.78 -3.83
CA CYS A 114 5.11 7.86 -2.43
C CYS A 114 4.49 9.07 -1.72
N LEU A 115 4.45 10.23 -2.38
CA LEU A 115 3.85 11.44 -1.85
C LEU A 115 2.34 11.28 -1.66
N GLY A 116 1.66 10.60 -2.58
CA GLY A 116 0.24 10.24 -2.49
C GLY A 116 -0.05 9.35 -1.28
N VAL A 117 0.74 8.30 -1.06
CA VAL A 117 0.59 7.41 0.11
C VAL A 117 0.78 8.18 1.42
N VAL A 118 1.80 9.04 1.50
CA VAL A 118 2.04 9.88 2.68
C VAL A 118 0.87 10.84 2.91
N MET A 119 0.37 11.50 1.85
CA MET A 119 -0.76 12.42 1.93
C MET A 119 -2.05 11.70 2.36
N ALA A 120 -2.32 10.52 1.80
CA ALA A 120 -3.49 9.72 2.16
C ALA A 120 -3.49 9.38 3.66
N PHE A 121 -2.34 8.92 4.17
CA PHE A 121 -2.20 8.53 5.57
C PHE A 121 -2.20 9.72 6.56
N THR A 122 -1.57 10.84 6.19
CA THR A 122 -1.36 11.97 7.11
C THR A 122 -2.44 13.06 7.04
N ILE A 123 -3.14 13.19 5.91
CA ILE A 123 -4.11 14.27 5.68
C ILE A 123 -5.51 13.70 5.45
N VAL A 124 -5.66 12.79 4.47
CA VAL A 124 -6.99 12.33 4.05
C VAL A 124 -7.63 11.45 5.12
N LEU A 125 -6.87 10.53 5.71
CA LEU A 125 -7.33 9.62 6.74
C LEU A 125 -7.81 10.35 8.01
N PRO A 126 -7.05 11.27 8.66
CA PRO A 126 -7.55 12.01 9.81
C PRO A 126 -8.73 12.92 9.46
N LEU A 127 -8.70 13.59 8.30
CA LEU A 127 -9.83 14.44 7.86
C LEU A 127 -11.10 13.60 7.65
N GLY A 128 -10.97 12.40 7.09
CA GLY A 128 -12.06 11.45 6.93
C GLY A 128 -12.61 11.01 8.29
N LEU A 129 -11.73 10.69 9.24
CA LEU A 129 -12.14 10.36 10.61
C LEU A 129 -12.85 11.54 11.27
N ASP A 130 -12.31 12.75 11.22
CA ASP A 130 -12.94 13.95 11.76
C ASP A 130 -14.35 14.17 11.19
N PHE A 131 -14.50 14.00 9.88
CA PHE A 131 -15.81 14.09 9.22
C PHE A 131 -16.77 13.01 9.68
N LEU A 132 -16.35 11.73 9.69
CA LEU A 132 -17.20 10.60 10.09
C LEU A 132 -17.58 10.66 11.58
N LEU A 133 -16.62 10.98 12.45
CA LEU A 133 -16.84 11.10 13.89
C LEU A 133 -17.59 12.40 14.24
N GLY A 134 -17.54 13.42 13.39
CA GLY A 134 -18.36 14.63 13.51
C GLY A 134 -19.87 14.39 13.40
N PHE A 135 -20.31 13.26 12.83
CA PHE A 135 -21.73 12.86 12.81
C PHE A 135 -22.20 12.20 14.12
N GLN A 136 -21.31 12.00 15.10
CA GLN A 136 -21.68 11.40 16.37
C GLN A 136 -22.63 12.31 17.14
N THR A 137 -23.69 11.71 17.68
CA THR A 137 -24.60 12.37 18.61
C THR A 137 -24.18 12.05 20.04
N SER A 138 -24.49 12.93 20.99
CA SER A 138 -24.05 12.85 22.40
C SER A 138 -24.45 11.57 23.15
N SER A 139 -25.26 10.71 22.53
CA SER A 139 -25.78 9.47 23.10
C SER A 139 -25.04 8.21 22.61
N LEU A 140 -24.12 8.31 21.64
CA LEU A 140 -23.45 7.17 21.02
C LEU A 140 -21.94 7.21 21.30
N ARG A 141 -21.39 6.10 21.80
CA ARG A 141 -19.93 5.91 21.93
C ARG A 141 -19.40 5.15 20.72
N PRO A 142 -18.41 5.68 19.97
CA PRO A 142 -17.83 4.97 18.85
C PRO A 142 -16.99 3.77 19.34
N MET A 143 -17.35 2.57 18.88
CA MET A 143 -16.53 1.36 19.04
C MET A 143 -15.92 1.00 17.70
N ILE A 144 -14.68 1.41 17.46
CA ILE A 144 -13.99 1.18 16.18
C ILE A 144 -13.21 -0.13 16.27
N THR A 145 -13.47 -1.03 15.32
CA THR A 145 -12.76 -2.31 15.19
C THR A 145 -11.55 -2.14 14.28
N ILE A 146 -10.44 -2.82 14.59
CA ILE A 146 -9.21 -2.71 13.80
C ILE A 146 -9.37 -3.16 12.33
N GLY A 147 -10.24 -4.15 12.08
CA GLY A 147 -10.55 -4.62 10.73
C GLY A 147 -11.26 -3.57 9.87
N GLU A 148 -12.24 -2.86 10.44
CA GLU A 148 -12.97 -1.78 9.77
C GLU A 148 -12.08 -0.58 9.51
N TYR A 149 -11.28 -0.19 10.51
CA TYR A 149 -10.31 0.88 10.36
C TYR A 149 -9.31 0.60 9.23
N LEU A 150 -8.76 -0.62 9.18
CA LEU A 150 -7.82 -0.98 8.12
C LEU A 150 -8.50 -0.99 6.75
N THR A 151 -9.72 -1.50 6.66
CA THR A 151 -10.50 -1.55 5.41
C THR A 151 -10.75 -0.14 4.89
N PHE A 152 -11.16 0.78 5.77
CA PHE A 152 -11.32 2.20 5.45
C PHE A 152 -10.00 2.83 4.96
N ALA A 153 -8.91 2.63 5.69
CA ALA A 153 -7.59 3.15 5.32
C ALA A 153 -7.12 2.64 3.95
N THR A 154 -7.33 1.35 3.65
CA THR A 154 -6.99 0.75 2.35
C THR A 154 -7.91 1.16 1.21
N HIS A 155 -9.14 1.60 1.48
CA HIS A 155 -10.03 2.11 0.43
C HIS A 155 -9.69 3.54 0.02
N ILE A 156 -9.06 4.31 0.93
CA ILE A 156 -8.66 5.70 0.71
C ILE A 156 -7.29 5.82 0.02
N SER A 157 -6.42 4.83 0.21
CA SER A 157 -5.03 4.81 -0.27
C SER A 157 -4.89 3.98 -1.54
#